data_AF-A0A968A3L6-F1
#
_entry.id   AF-A0A968A3L6-F1
#
_cell.length_a   1.000
_cell.length_b   1.000
_cell.length_c   1.000
_cell.angle_alpha   90.00
_cell.angle_beta   90.00
_cell.angle_gamma   90.00
#
_symmetry.space_group_name_H-M   'P 1'
#
loop_
_entity.id
_entity.type
_entity.pdbx_description
1 polymer ?
#
loop_
_entity_poly.entity_id
_entity_poly.type
_entity_poly.pdbx_seq_one_letter_code
_entity_poly.pdbx_strand_id
1 'polypeptide(L)'
;QMVQENRNLFSNIRLWDWRALDAVYKQFQEIRLYYEFADVDIDRYSIGNAYRQVMVSAREMDIGNLPAQSQTFVNERFKYTHGYGITLTNVSEFTPEGLPQLLIKDIPPKSAYPELEVTQPQIYYGELTNTHVIVNSTEEEFDYPSGDKNVYTRYSGDGGVQLSNLWRKFLFGWKFDGTRLFLSGYPTNESRILFHRQINERVKTLAPFLHFEDDPYIVLVEGELYWIIDAYTTSQYFPY
;
A
#
# COMPACT_ATOMS: atom_id res chain seq x y z
N GLN A 1 31.26 -25.82 -13.48
CA GLN A 1 30.80 -25.51 -14.84
C GLN A 1 29.29 -25.32 -14.91
N MET A 2 28.47 -26.33 -14.61
CA MET A 2 27.00 -26.25 -14.66
C MET A 2 26.37 -25.08 -13.87
N VAL A 3 26.92 -24.71 -12.70
CA VAL A 3 26.47 -23.55 -11.90
C VAL A 3 26.86 -22.20 -12.54
N GLN A 4 28.01 -22.12 -13.20
CA GLN A 4 28.43 -20.88 -13.87
C GLN A 4 27.67 -20.64 -15.18
N GLU A 5 27.29 -21.71 -15.88
CA GLU A 5 26.51 -21.65 -17.13
C GLU A 5 25.02 -21.35 -16.89
N ASN A 6 24.51 -21.57 -15.67
CA ASN A 6 23.09 -21.41 -15.31
C ASN A 6 22.85 -20.37 -14.20
N ARG A 7 23.70 -19.35 -14.09
CA ARG A 7 23.60 -18.33 -13.02
C ARG A 7 22.20 -17.72 -12.88
N ASN A 8 21.51 -17.48 -13.99
CA ASN A 8 20.14 -16.93 -14.01
C ASN A 8 19.09 -17.86 -13.38
N LEU A 9 19.29 -19.19 -13.42
CA LEU A 9 18.40 -20.12 -12.75
C LEU A 9 18.62 -20.05 -11.23
N PHE A 10 19.88 -20.04 -10.78
CA PHE A 10 20.20 -19.98 -9.36
C PHE A 10 19.84 -18.63 -8.70
N SER A 11 19.96 -17.52 -9.41
CA SER A 11 19.53 -16.20 -8.91
C SER A 11 18.00 -16.03 -8.79
N ASN A 12 17.23 -17.01 -9.27
CA ASN A 12 15.78 -17.04 -9.19
C ASN A 12 15.25 -18.18 -8.32
N ILE A 13 16.12 -19.03 -7.77
CA ILE A 13 15.72 -19.99 -6.74
C ILE A 13 15.46 -19.19 -5.47
N ARG A 14 14.20 -19.18 -5.02
CA ARG A 14 13.81 -18.58 -3.76
C ARG A 14 14.50 -19.30 -2.60
N LEU A 15 15.36 -18.59 -1.88
CA LEU A 15 16.03 -19.07 -0.68
C LEU A 15 15.37 -18.57 0.60
N TRP A 16 14.54 -17.52 0.51
CA TRP A 16 13.75 -16.98 1.62
C TRP A 16 12.37 -17.63 1.73
N ASP A 17 11.94 -17.92 2.96
CA ASP A 17 10.54 -18.20 3.27
C ASP A 17 9.81 -16.87 3.50
N TRP A 18 8.63 -16.70 2.92
CA TRP A 18 7.86 -15.47 3.00
C TRP A 18 7.47 -15.13 4.45
N ARG A 19 7.22 -16.12 5.31
CA ARG A 19 6.91 -15.91 6.74
C ARG A 19 8.10 -15.40 7.52
N ALA A 20 9.30 -15.87 7.17
CA ALA A 20 10.53 -15.39 7.79
C ALA A 20 10.83 -13.94 7.36
N LEU A 21 10.49 -13.59 6.12
CA LEU A 21 10.69 -12.24 5.59
C LEU A 21 9.71 -11.22 6.18
N ASP A 22 8.45 -11.60 6.39
CA ASP A 22 7.46 -10.78 7.12
C ASP A 22 8.00 -10.31 8.48
N ALA A 23 8.58 -11.22 9.26
CA ALA A 23 9.19 -10.89 10.55
C ALA A 23 10.37 -9.90 10.42
N VAL A 24 11.19 -10.02 9.37
CA VAL A 24 12.30 -9.10 9.10
C VAL A 24 11.78 -7.72 8.68
N TYR A 25 10.75 -7.67 7.84
CA TYR A 25 10.13 -6.40 7.43
C TYR A 25 9.52 -5.66 8.61
N LYS A 26 8.76 -6.36 9.46
CA LYS A 26 8.21 -5.81 10.71
C LYS A 26 9.32 -5.31 11.64
N GLN A 27 10.39 -6.08 11.82
CA GLN A 27 11.47 -5.69 12.71
C GLN A 27 12.29 -4.48 12.21
N PHE A 28 12.59 -4.42 10.91
CA PHE A 28 13.59 -3.47 10.40
C PHE A 28 13.01 -2.36 9.52
N GLN A 29 11.80 -2.50 9.01
CA GLN A 29 11.23 -1.61 7.97
C GLN A 29 9.86 -1.03 8.33
N GLU A 30 9.25 -1.44 9.45
CA GLU A 30 8.02 -0.86 9.97
C GLU A 30 8.26 0.58 10.46
N ILE A 31 9.42 0.84 11.10
CA ILE A 31 9.93 2.15 11.56
C ILE A 31 9.04 2.82 12.65
N ARG A 32 7.72 2.61 12.60
CA ARG A 32 6.68 3.07 13.52
C ARG A 32 5.56 2.05 13.56
N LEU A 33 4.97 1.84 14.73
CA LEU A 33 3.96 0.81 15.00
C LEU A 33 2.67 0.92 14.18
N TYR A 34 2.39 2.07 13.57
CA TYR A 34 1.19 2.28 12.75
C TYR A 34 1.40 1.91 11.28
N TYR A 35 2.63 1.60 10.87
CA TYR A 35 2.86 0.97 9.58
C TYR A 35 2.80 -0.54 9.75
N GLU A 36 2.30 -1.23 8.74
CA GLU A 36 2.19 -2.67 8.74
C GLU A 36 2.39 -3.20 7.32
N PHE A 37 2.94 -4.41 7.23
CA PHE A 37 3.05 -5.19 6.01
C PHE A 37 2.03 -6.32 6.15
N ALA A 38 0.99 -6.29 5.30
CA ALA A 38 -0.09 -7.27 5.37
C ALA A 38 0.43 -8.67 5.05
N ASP A 39 1.19 -8.77 3.97
CA ASP A 39 1.74 -10.02 3.47
C ASP A 39 3.07 -9.77 2.67
N VAL A 40 3.54 -10.78 1.95
CA VAL A 40 4.74 -10.66 1.09
C VAL A 40 4.49 -11.41 -0.22
N ASP A 41 4.44 -10.62 -1.29
CA ASP A 41 4.27 -11.07 -2.65
C ASP A 41 5.58 -11.48 -3.33
N ILE A 42 5.43 -12.21 -4.43
CA ILE A 42 6.53 -12.57 -5.32
C ILE A 42 6.29 -11.95 -6.68
N ASP A 43 7.28 -11.19 -7.14
CA ASP A 43 7.21 -10.53 -8.45
C ASP A 43 8.55 -10.68 -9.19
N ARG A 44 8.65 -10.16 -10.41
CA ARG A 44 9.86 -10.22 -11.23
C ARG A 44 10.11 -8.90 -11.97
N TYR A 45 11.30 -8.35 -11.77
CA TYR A 45 11.73 -7.10 -12.37
C TYR A 45 12.93 -7.30 -13.30
N SER A 46 12.98 -6.50 -14.36
CA SER A 46 14.19 -6.31 -15.14
C SER A 46 15.07 -5.27 -14.45
N ILE A 47 16.14 -5.72 -13.81
CA ILE A 47 17.07 -4.87 -13.07
C ILE A 47 18.42 -4.92 -13.79
N GLY A 48 18.81 -3.81 -14.43
CA GLY A 48 19.88 -3.79 -15.41
C GLY A 48 19.61 -4.77 -16.55
N ASN A 49 20.55 -5.68 -16.84
CA ASN A 49 20.41 -6.68 -17.91
C ASN A 49 19.88 -8.05 -17.45
N ALA A 50 19.33 -8.13 -16.23
CA ALA A 50 18.90 -9.39 -15.64
C ALA A 50 17.43 -9.34 -15.22
N TYR A 51 16.69 -10.40 -15.58
CA TYR A 51 15.35 -10.64 -15.07
C TYR A 51 15.45 -11.39 -13.74
N ARG A 52 15.05 -10.72 -12.66
CA ARG A 52 15.24 -11.18 -11.29
C ARG A 52 13.90 -11.32 -10.58
N GLN A 53 13.74 -12.43 -9.89
CA GLN A 53 12.65 -12.63 -8.95
C GLN A 53 12.93 -11.88 -7.65
N VAL A 54 11.90 -11.22 -7.15
CA VAL A 54 11.94 -10.38 -5.96
C VAL A 54 10.78 -10.73 -5.05
N MET A 55 10.89 -10.31 -3.79
CA MET A 55 9.78 -10.27 -2.86
C MET A 55 9.44 -8.84 -2.54
N VAL A 56 8.16 -8.50 -2.62
CA VAL A 56 7.65 -7.14 -2.44
C VAL A 56 6.56 -7.13 -1.38
N SER A 57 6.45 -6.03 -0.65
CA SER A 57 5.36 -5.84 0.31
C SER A 57 5.05 -4.36 0.46
N ALA A 58 3.76 -4.04 0.50
CA ALA A 58 3.24 -2.70 0.69
C ALA A 58 3.38 -2.27 2.15
N ARG A 59 3.97 -1.09 2.39
CA ARG A 59 3.96 -0.48 3.73
C ARG A 59 2.65 0.27 3.90
N GLU A 60 1.64 -0.43 4.39
CA GLU A 60 0.32 0.13 4.64
C GLU A 60 0.20 0.71 6.05
N MET A 61 -0.85 1.50 6.27
CA MET A 61 -1.10 2.13 7.55
C MET A 61 -2.32 1.48 8.22
N ASP A 62 -2.13 0.97 9.44
CA ASP A 62 -3.23 0.55 10.30
C ASP A 62 -3.46 1.59 11.41
N ILE A 63 -4.60 2.27 11.31
CA ILE A 63 -5.08 3.27 12.26
C ILE A 63 -5.33 2.64 13.64
N GLY A 64 -5.67 1.35 13.69
CA GLY A 64 -5.85 0.58 14.92
C GLY A 64 -4.61 0.53 15.80
N ASN A 65 -3.43 0.64 15.19
CA ASN A 65 -2.14 0.64 15.90
C ASN A 65 -1.69 2.03 16.38
N LEU A 66 -2.44 3.09 16.06
CA LEU A 66 -2.19 4.40 16.66
C LEU A 66 -2.45 4.33 18.17
N PRO A 67 -1.67 5.06 19.00
CA PRO A 67 -1.96 5.19 20.42
C PRO A 67 -3.40 5.66 20.63
N ALA A 68 -4.08 5.16 21.67
CA ALA A 68 -5.49 5.48 21.93
C ALA A 68 -5.77 7.00 22.00
N GLN A 69 -4.85 7.80 22.55
CA GLN A 69 -4.97 9.26 22.58
C GLN A 69 -4.88 9.93 21.19
N SER A 70 -4.30 9.23 20.21
CA SER A 70 -4.13 9.67 18.83
C SER A 70 -5.24 9.16 17.90
N GLN A 71 -6.11 8.25 18.35
CA GLN A 71 -7.30 7.79 17.64
C GLN A 71 -8.45 8.80 17.77
N THR A 72 -8.19 10.02 17.29
CA THR A 72 -9.21 11.09 17.24
C THR A 72 -9.85 11.13 15.87
N PHE A 73 -11.10 11.61 15.80
CA PHE A 73 -11.82 11.78 14.53
C PHE A 73 -11.00 12.54 13.47
N VAL A 74 -10.24 13.57 13.88
CA VAL A 74 -9.40 14.34 12.96
C VAL A 74 -8.28 13.47 12.40
N ASN A 75 -7.61 12.73 13.28
CA ASN A 75 -6.51 11.87 12.89
C ASN A 75 -6.95 10.74 11.97
N GLU A 76 -8.03 10.05 12.32
CA GLU A 76 -8.54 8.91 11.56
C GLU A 76 -9.10 9.29 10.18
N ARG A 77 -9.64 10.51 10.04
CA ARG A 77 -10.34 10.91 8.80
C ARG A 77 -9.57 11.86 7.91
N PHE A 78 -8.66 12.66 8.46
CA PHE A 78 -8.02 13.76 7.71
C PHE A 78 -6.50 13.73 7.75
N LYS A 79 -5.89 13.10 8.77
CA LYS A 79 -4.44 13.15 8.97
C LYS A 79 -3.75 11.87 8.52
N TYR A 80 -4.15 10.73 9.06
CA TYR A 80 -3.55 9.42 8.79
C TYR A 80 -4.31 8.74 7.66
N THR A 81 -4.08 9.22 6.44
CA THR A 81 -4.93 8.89 5.28
C THR A 81 -4.37 7.80 4.38
N HIS A 82 -3.06 7.51 4.41
CA HIS A 82 -2.40 6.61 3.47
C HIS A 82 -1.21 5.86 4.09
N GLY A 83 -0.89 4.69 3.53
CA GLY A 83 0.41 4.01 3.71
C GLY A 83 1.51 4.66 2.87
N TYR A 84 2.76 4.18 2.98
CA TYR A 84 3.90 4.86 2.36
C TYR A 84 4.98 3.90 1.83
N GLY A 85 4.93 3.65 0.53
CA GLY A 85 5.92 2.95 -0.27
C GLY A 85 5.86 1.44 -0.13
N ILE A 86 6.86 0.79 -0.73
CA ILE A 86 7.04 -0.66 -0.69
C ILE A 86 8.42 -1.02 -0.14
N THR A 87 8.54 -2.22 0.40
CA THR A 87 9.84 -2.87 0.65
C THR A 87 10.04 -3.94 -0.39
N LEU A 88 11.23 -4.00 -0.99
CA LEU A 88 11.53 -4.95 -2.06
C LEU A 88 12.87 -5.62 -1.77
N THR A 89 12.94 -6.94 -1.82
CA THR A 89 14.16 -7.73 -1.60
C THR A 89 14.43 -8.71 -2.73
N ASN A 90 15.69 -9.08 -2.92
CA ASN A 90 16.05 -10.21 -3.76
C ASN A 90 15.72 -11.54 -3.06
N VAL A 91 15.16 -12.50 -3.80
CA VAL A 91 14.80 -13.82 -3.25
C VAL A 91 15.98 -14.77 -2.99
N SER A 92 17.16 -14.47 -3.53
CA SER A 92 18.32 -15.38 -3.53
C SER A 92 19.62 -14.76 -3.00
N GLU A 93 19.64 -13.45 -2.70
CA GLU A 93 20.84 -12.74 -2.24
C GLU A 93 20.74 -12.39 -0.74
N PHE A 94 21.89 -12.41 -0.08
CA PHE A 94 22.04 -12.18 1.36
C PHE A 94 23.15 -11.16 1.62
N THR A 95 22.99 -10.36 2.66
CA THR A 95 24.11 -9.59 3.23
C THR A 95 25.11 -10.52 3.93
N PRO A 96 26.35 -10.08 4.22
CA PRO A 96 27.32 -10.89 4.98
C PRO A 96 26.80 -11.34 6.35
N GLU A 97 25.84 -10.62 6.93
CA GLU A 97 25.18 -10.91 8.20
C GLU A 97 24.02 -11.91 8.06
N GLY A 98 23.73 -12.39 6.84
CA GLY A 98 22.66 -13.34 6.55
C GLY A 98 21.27 -12.71 6.43
N LEU A 99 21.18 -11.38 6.29
CA LEU A 99 19.90 -10.68 6.11
C LEU A 99 19.51 -10.59 4.62
N PRO A 100 18.22 -10.41 4.30
CA PRO A 100 17.78 -10.22 2.92
C PRO A 100 18.43 -8.98 2.30
N GLN A 101 18.89 -9.09 1.06
CA GLN A 101 19.37 -7.93 0.32
C GLN A 101 18.18 -7.06 -0.14
N LEU A 102 17.96 -5.95 0.57
CA LEU A 102 16.94 -4.95 0.26
C LEU A 102 17.32 -4.13 -0.98
N LEU A 103 16.44 -4.13 -1.97
CA LEU A 103 16.50 -3.36 -3.21
C LEU A 103 15.71 -2.04 -3.10
N ILE A 104 14.60 -2.04 -2.36
CA ILE A 104 13.87 -0.83 -1.94
C ILE A 104 13.69 -0.89 -0.43
N LYS A 105 14.04 0.17 0.30
CA LYS A 105 13.99 0.24 1.76
C LYS A 105 13.82 1.65 2.30
N ASP A 106 13.68 1.77 3.61
CA ASP A 106 13.57 3.01 4.39
C ASP A 106 12.26 3.79 4.13
N ILE A 107 12.13 4.92 4.85
CA ILE A 107 11.11 5.94 4.63
C ILE A 107 11.79 7.33 4.63
N PRO A 108 11.69 8.11 3.54
CA PRO A 108 11.08 7.77 2.26
C PRO A 108 11.83 6.62 1.54
N PRO A 109 11.16 5.86 0.64
CA PRO A 109 11.77 4.74 -0.07
C PRO A 109 13.05 5.14 -0.81
N LYS A 110 14.09 4.35 -0.61
CA LYS A 110 15.36 4.43 -1.33
C LYS A 110 15.55 3.18 -2.15
N SER A 111 15.79 3.38 -3.44
CA SER A 111 15.97 2.30 -4.41
C SER A 111 17.45 2.12 -4.71
N ALA A 112 17.89 0.85 -4.74
CA ALA A 112 19.26 0.49 -5.10
C ALA A 112 19.55 0.67 -6.61
N TYR A 113 18.50 0.71 -7.42
CA TYR A 113 18.54 0.80 -8.88
C TYR A 113 17.55 1.87 -9.37
N PRO A 114 17.88 2.65 -10.42
CA PRO A 114 16.97 3.65 -11.00
C PRO A 114 15.66 3.04 -11.51
N GLU A 115 15.69 1.83 -12.05
CA GLU A 115 14.51 1.12 -12.56
C GLU A 115 13.50 0.75 -11.46
N LEU A 116 13.93 0.84 -10.20
CA LEU A 116 13.11 0.57 -9.02
C LEU A 116 12.79 1.86 -8.24
N GLU A 117 13.04 3.04 -8.81
CA GLU A 117 12.69 4.31 -8.17
C GLU A 117 11.19 4.37 -7.89
N VAL A 118 10.80 4.83 -6.69
CA VAL A 118 9.40 5.04 -6.30
C VAL A 118 9.16 6.54 -6.22
N THR A 119 8.43 7.09 -7.17
CA THR A 119 8.17 8.53 -7.27
C THR A 119 6.86 8.93 -6.59
N GLN A 120 5.88 8.04 -6.55
CA GLN A 120 4.61 8.23 -5.84
C GLN A 120 4.41 7.11 -4.79
N PRO A 121 4.97 7.28 -3.58
CA PRO A 121 4.90 6.25 -2.55
C PRO A 121 3.57 6.19 -1.80
N GLN A 122 2.69 7.18 -1.89
CA GLN A 122 1.47 7.21 -1.07
C GLN A 122 0.45 6.15 -1.47
N ILE A 123 0.10 5.27 -0.53
CA ILE A 123 -0.85 4.16 -0.73
C ILE A 123 -2.21 4.52 -0.11
N TYR A 124 -3.10 5.08 -0.92
CA TYR A 124 -4.46 5.44 -0.48
C TYR A 124 -5.45 4.27 -0.56
N TYR A 125 -5.15 3.25 -1.36
CA TYR A 125 -5.95 2.05 -1.52
C TYR A 125 -5.00 0.87 -1.33
N GLY A 126 -5.40 -0.09 -0.51
CA GLY A 126 -4.56 -1.22 -0.12
C GLY A 126 -5.35 -2.22 0.71
N GLU A 127 -4.71 -3.28 1.16
CA GLU A 127 -5.32 -4.41 1.85
C GLU A 127 -5.80 -4.07 3.26
N LEU A 128 -5.11 -3.16 3.95
CA LEU A 128 -5.43 -2.73 5.33
C LEU A 128 -6.34 -1.49 5.36
N THR A 129 -6.58 -0.85 4.22
CA THR A 129 -7.37 0.40 4.11
C THR A 129 -8.88 0.18 4.26
N ASN A 130 -9.32 -0.22 5.45
CA ASN A 130 -10.72 -0.61 5.75
C ASN A 130 -11.66 0.52 6.17
N THR A 131 -11.17 1.77 6.26
CA THR A 131 -12.01 2.93 6.62
C THR A 131 -11.97 4.05 5.58
N HIS A 132 -13.02 4.86 5.54
CA HIS A 132 -13.04 6.05 4.70
C HIS A 132 -12.18 7.18 5.28
N VAL A 133 -11.65 8.00 4.38
CA VAL A 133 -10.87 9.21 4.69
C VAL A 133 -11.31 10.36 3.80
N ILE A 134 -11.01 11.57 4.22
CA ILE A 134 -11.27 12.79 3.48
C ILE A 134 -9.94 13.47 3.24
N VAL A 135 -9.57 13.50 1.97
CA VAL A 135 -8.27 13.99 1.51
C VAL A 135 -8.41 15.39 0.94
N ASN A 136 -7.29 16.09 0.82
CA ASN A 136 -7.25 17.49 0.39
C ASN A 136 -8.19 18.38 1.24
N SER A 137 -8.08 18.25 2.56
CA SER A 137 -8.83 19.04 3.56
C SER A 137 -8.01 20.24 4.05
N THR A 138 -8.53 21.02 4.99
CA THR A 138 -7.72 22.07 5.63
C THR A 138 -6.60 21.48 6.50
N GLU A 139 -6.82 20.31 7.12
CA GLU A 139 -5.79 19.53 7.82
C GLU A 139 -4.86 18.88 6.79
N GLU A 140 -3.55 18.98 7.02
CA GLU A 140 -2.54 18.33 6.18
C GLU A 140 -2.43 16.85 6.52
N GLU A 141 -2.18 16.05 5.48
CA GLU A 141 -2.09 14.61 5.58
C GLU A 141 -0.68 14.25 6.06
N PHE A 142 -0.57 13.41 7.07
CA PHE A 142 0.70 12.87 7.50
C PHE A 142 1.28 12.00 6.38
N ASP A 143 2.51 12.31 5.98
CA ASP A 143 3.18 11.65 4.86
C ASP A 143 4.17 10.60 5.39
N TYR A 144 5.20 11.05 6.14
CA TYR A 144 6.15 10.14 6.78
C TYR A 144 6.92 10.78 7.94
N PRO A 145 7.49 9.97 8.87
CA PRO A 145 8.35 10.50 9.93
C PRO A 145 9.77 10.76 9.40
N SER A 146 10.36 11.88 9.78
CA SER A 146 11.74 12.28 9.47
C SER A 146 12.46 12.67 10.77
N GLY A 147 13.17 11.70 11.35
CA GLY A 147 13.76 11.84 12.69
C GLY A 147 12.67 12.07 13.75
N ASP A 148 12.77 13.19 14.46
CA ASP A 148 11.79 13.62 15.48
C ASP A 148 10.65 14.49 14.90
N LYS A 149 10.66 14.74 13.59
CA LYS A 149 9.64 15.55 12.90
C LYS A 149 8.78 14.67 12.00
N ASN A 150 7.61 15.20 11.64
CA ASN A 150 6.73 14.62 10.63
C ASN A 150 6.75 15.48 9.37
N VAL A 151 6.76 14.81 8.23
CA VAL A 151 6.51 15.42 6.92
C VAL A 151 5.03 15.27 6.60
N TYR A 152 4.48 16.27 5.93
CA TYR A 152 3.07 16.33 5.58
C TYR A 152 2.90 16.58 4.08
N THR A 153 1.78 16.15 3.55
CA THR A 153 1.41 16.29 2.15
C THR A 153 -0.04 16.72 2.01
N ARG A 154 -0.44 17.02 0.78
CA ARG A 154 -1.83 17.25 0.38
C ARG A 154 -2.11 16.38 -0.83
N TYR A 155 -3.21 15.64 -0.78
CA TYR A 155 -3.63 14.80 -1.88
C TYR A 155 -3.79 15.60 -3.18
N SER A 156 -3.05 15.19 -4.21
CA SER A 156 -3.04 15.78 -5.54
C SER A 156 -3.81 14.95 -6.57
N GLY A 157 -4.34 13.78 -6.18
CA GLY A 157 -5.03 12.87 -7.08
C GLY A 157 -6.50 13.21 -7.33
N ASP A 158 -7.12 12.46 -8.25
CA ASP A 158 -8.52 12.62 -8.64
C ASP A 158 -9.46 11.53 -8.12
N GLY A 159 -8.95 10.64 -7.27
CA GLY A 159 -9.71 9.54 -6.69
C GLY A 159 -10.83 9.99 -5.74
N GLY A 160 -11.79 9.08 -5.53
CA GLY A 160 -12.93 9.30 -4.64
C GLY A 160 -13.93 10.35 -5.13
N VAL A 161 -14.82 10.76 -4.23
CA VAL A 161 -15.93 11.67 -4.57
C VAL A 161 -15.71 13.04 -3.97
N GLN A 162 -15.68 14.07 -4.80
CA GLN A 162 -15.51 15.45 -4.35
C GLN A 162 -16.73 15.94 -3.54
N LEU A 163 -16.46 16.55 -2.39
CA LEU A 163 -17.43 17.18 -1.48
C LEU A 163 -17.75 18.62 -1.93
N SER A 164 -18.14 18.78 -3.19
CA SER A 164 -18.27 20.09 -3.87
C SER A 164 -19.32 21.05 -3.29
N ASN A 165 -20.20 20.58 -2.39
CA ASN A 165 -21.22 21.39 -1.76
C ASN A 165 -21.75 20.75 -0.46
N LEU A 166 -22.53 21.55 0.29
CA LEU A 166 -23.15 21.13 1.56
C LEU A 166 -24.08 19.93 1.41
N TRP A 167 -24.77 19.76 0.28
CA TRP A 167 -25.65 18.61 0.05
C TRP A 167 -24.86 17.31 -0.03
N ARG A 168 -23.74 17.27 -0.76
CA ARG A 168 -22.85 16.11 -0.79
C ARG A 168 -22.26 15.83 0.60
N LYS A 169 -21.80 16.87 1.30
CA LYS A 169 -21.30 16.74 2.67
C LYS A 169 -22.35 16.19 3.63
N PHE A 170 -23.62 16.59 3.48
CA PHE A 170 -24.74 16.03 4.23
C PHE A 170 -24.95 14.54 3.94
N LEU A 171 -25.01 14.14 2.67
CA LEU A 171 -25.21 12.74 2.28
C LEU A 171 -24.09 11.84 2.80
N PHE A 172 -22.83 12.25 2.62
CA PHE A 172 -21.68 11.50 3.11
C PHE A 172 -21.55 11.56 4.63
N GLY A 173 -21.92 12.69 5.26
CA GLY A 173 -22.09 12.78 6.71
C GLY A 173 -23.06 11.72 7.20
N TRP A 174 -24.27 11.64 6.65
CA TRP A 174 -25.25 10.64 7.04
C TRP A 174 -24.78 9.19 6.82
N LYS A 175 -24.11 8.91 5.70
CA LYS A 175 -23.63 7.55 5.37
C LYS A 175 -22.50 7.08 6.30
N PHE A 176 -21.60 7.98 6.72
CA PHE A 176 -20.34 7.61 7.36
C PHE A 176 -20.25 8.07 8.84
N ASP A 177 -19.85 9.31 9.12
CA ASP A 177 -19.56 9.77 10.50
C ASP A 177 -20.69 10.60 11.15
N GLY A 178 -21.88 10.60 10.56
CA GLY A 178 -23.05 11.35 11.01
C GLY A 178 -22.79 12.85 11.14
N THR A 179 -23.17 13.37 12.30
CA THR A 179 -23.06 14.80 12.63
C THR A 179 -21.62 15.28 12.76
N ARG A 180 -20.67 14.40 13.10
CA ARG A 180 -19.25 14.78 13.25
C ARG A 180 -18.68 15.29 11.94
N LEU A 181 -18.88 14.54 10.85
CA LEU A 181 -18.45 14.98 9.52
C LEU A 181 -19.28 16.17 9.02
N PHE A 182 -20.60 16.14 9.21
CA PHE A 182 -21.46 17.21 8.70
C PHE A 182 -21.09 18.59 9.31
N LEU A 183 -20.84 18.64 10.62
CA LEU A 183 -20.50 19.87 11.36
C LEU A 183 -18.99 20.19 11.33
N SER A 184 -18.15 19.29 10.83
CA SER A 184 -16.70 19.49 10.74
C SER A 184 -16.33 20.67 9.84
N GLY A 185 -15.42 21.53 10.29
CA GLY A 185 -14.86 22.62 9.47
C GLY A 185 -13.69 22.20 8.57
N TYR A 186 -13.27 20.93 8.62
CA TYR A 186 -12.08 20.46 7.92
C TYR A 186 -12.27 20.27 6.40
N PRO A 187 -13.36 19.65 5.91
CA PRO A 187 -13.58 19.53 4.47
C PRO A 187 -13.85 20.88 3.79
N THR A 188 -13.22 21.09 2.65
CA THR A 188 -13.51 22.18 1.71
C THR A 188 -14.27 21.65 0.48
N ASN A 189 -14.61 22.52 -0.47
CA ASN A 189 -15.29 22.10 -1.70
C ASN A 189 -14.36 21.31 -2.65
N GLU A 190 -13.06 21.39 -2.43
CA GLU A 190 -11.99 20.67 -3.14
C GLU A 190 -11.65 19.33 -2.48
N SER A 191 -12.11 19.12 -1.24
CA SER A 191 -11.89 17.86 -0.53
C SER A 191 -12.62 16.70 -1.19
N ARG A 192 -12.02 15.51 -1.11
CA ARG A 192 -12.57 14.28 -1.70
C ARG A 192 -12.70 13.22 -0.62
N ILE A 193 -13.84 12.53 -0.58
CA ILE A 193 -14.01 11.37 0.29
C ILE A 193 -13.58 10.10 -0.46
N LEU A 194 -12.63 9.37 0.11
CA LEU A 194 -12.18 8.07 -0.36
C LEU A 194 -12.83 6.99 0.50
N PHE A 195 -13.54 6.05 -0.11
CA PHE A 195 -14.25 4.95 0.56
C PHE A 195 -14.26 3.70 -0.33
N HIS A 196 -14.60 2.53 0.24
CA HIS A 196 -14.30 1.22 -0.37
C HIS A 196 -12.85 1.18 -0.86
N ARG A 197 -11.94 1.41 0.09
CA ARG A 197 -10.51 1.56 -0.18
C ARG A 197 -9.80 0.21 -0.16
N GLN A 198 -10.29 -0.69 0.68
CA GLN A 198 -9.87 -2.08 0.75
C GLN A 198 -10.06 -2.76 -0.61
N ILE A 199 -8.98 -3.32 -1.16
CA ILE A 199 -8.91 -3.80 -2.55
C ILE A 199 -9.98 -4.87 -2.82
N ASN A 200 -10.05 -5.92 -1.99
CA ASN A 200 -11.01 -7.02 -2.14
C ASN A 200 -12.46 -6.55 -2.06
N GLU A 201 -12.81 -5.72 -1.08
CA GLU A 201 -14.15 -5.15 -0.92
C GLU A 201 -14.52 -4.30 -2.14
N ARG A 202 -13.56 -3.49 -2.62
CA ARG A 202 -13.76 -2.59 -3.75
C ARG A 202 -14.08 -3.34 -5.04
N VAL A 203 -13.28 -4.35 -5.39
CA VAL A 203 -13.49 -5.09 -6.64
C VAL A 203 -14.73 -5.98 -6.58
N LYS A 204 -15.01 -6.60 -5.42
CA LYS A 204 -16.25 -7.36 -5.18
C LYS A 204 -17.49 -6.46 -5.26
N THR A 205 -17.38 -5.19 -4.85
CA THR A 205 -18.46 -4.20 -5.00
C THR A 205 -18.69 -3.80 -6.46
N LEU A 206 -17.63 -3.69 -7.26
CA LEU A 206 -17.70 -3.28 -8.67
C LEU A 206 -18.20 -4.39 -9.61
N ALA A 207 -17.73 -5.62 -9.40
CA ALA A 207 -18.04 -6.76 -10.26
C ALA A 207 -18.35 -8.02 -9.44
N PRO A 208 -19.47 -8.05 -8.68
CA PRO A 208 -19.81 -9.16 -7.78
C PRO A 208 -20.09 -10.50 -8.48
N PHE A 209 -20.15 -10.50 -9.81
CA PHE A 209 -20.35 -11.67 -10.65
C PHE A 209 -19.03 -12.39 -11.02
N LEU A 210 -17.88 -11.83 -10.67
CA LEU A 210 -16.57 -12.46 -10.81
C LEU A 210 -16.15 -13.14 -9.50
N HIS A 211 -15.42 -14.23 -9.61
CA HIS A 211 -14.72 -14.85 -8.49
C HIS A 211 -13.30 -14.30 -8.44
N PHE A 212 -13.01 -13.48 -7.44
CA PHE A 212 -11.67 -12.94 -7.20
C PHE A 212 -10.85 -13.89 -6.35
N GLU A 213 -9.54 -13.92 -6.59
CA GLU A 213 -8.60 -14.39 -5.58
C GLU A 213 -8.65 -13.48 -4.34
N ASP A 214 -8.23 -14.01 -3.20
CA ASP A 214 -8.30 -13.27 -1.93
C ASP A 214 -7.03 -12.47 -1.62
N ASP A 215 -5.98 -12.63 -2.44
CA ASP A 215 -4.62 -12.10 -2.23
C ASP A 215 -4.23 -11.17 -3.39
N PRO A 216 -4.56 -9.86 -3.32
CA PRO A 216 -4.12 -8.90 -4.31
C PRO A 216 -2.63 -8.56 -4.10
N TYR A 217 -1.88 -8.38 -5.18
CA TYR A 217 -0.44 -8.12 -5.08
C TYR A 217 -0.05 -6.74 -5.61
N ILE A 218 0.97 -6.13 -5.00
CA ILE A 218 1.45 -4.79 -5.37
C ILE A 218 2.62 -4.85 -6.37
N VAL A 219 2.56 -4.00 -7.39
CA VAL A 219 3.61 -3.87 -8.41
C VAL A 219 4.07 -2.41 -8.56
N LEU A 220 5.36 -2.24 -8.83
CA LEU A 220 5.97 -0.95 -9.16
C LEU A 220 6.12 -0.83 -10.68
N VAL A 221 5.53 0.20 -11.27
CA VAL A 221 5.64 0.48 -12.71
C VAL A 221 5.95 1.95 -12.89
N GLU A 222 7.11 2.26 -13.49
CA GLU A 222 7.52 3.63 -13.83
C GLU A 222 7.45 4.63 -12.65
N GLY A 223 7.70 4.15 -11.42
CA GLY A 223 7.67 4.98 -10.21
C GLY A 223 6.34 5.02 -9.47
N GLU A 224 5.30 4.42 -10.04
CA GLU A 224 3.95 4.35 -9.48
C GLU A 224 3.62 2.95 -8.98
N LEU A 225 2.77 2.87 -7.97
CA LEU A 225 2.36 1.62 -7.33
C LEU A 225 0.96 1.22 -7.80
N TYR A 226 0.83 -0.02 -8.27
CA TYR A 226 -0.43 -0.58 -8.75
C TYR A 226 -0.77 -1.85 -7.98
N TRP A 227 -2.05 -2.03 -7.70
CA TRP A 227 -2.58 -3.30 -7.19
C TRP A 227 -3.13 -4.13 -8.35
N ILE A 228 -2.74 -5.40 -8.41
CA ILE A 228 -3.28 -6.38 -9.35
C ILE A 228 -4.02 -7.44 -8.55
N ILE A 229 -5.17 -7.86 -9.06
CA ILE A 229 -5.95 -8.96 -8.50
C ILE A 229 -6.52 -9.81 -9.62
N ASP A 230 -6.38 -11.12 -9.48
CA ASP A 230 -6.88 -12.07 -10.45
C ASP A 230 -8.36 -12.38 -10.21
N ALA A 231 -9.09 -12.53 -11.32
CA ALA A 231 -10.52 -12.76 -11.32
C ALA A 231 -10.92 -13.79 -12.39
N TYR A 232 -11.84 -14.68 -12.03
CA TYR A 232 -12.28 -15.79 -12.85
C TYR A 232 -13.79 -15.75 -13.05
N THR A 233 -14.22 -16.24 -14.21
CA THR A 233 -15.62 -16.58 -14.45
C THR A 233 -15.79 -18.07 -14.26
N THR A 234 -16.83 -18.47 -13.53
CA THR A 234 -17.17 -19.89 -13.36
C THR A 234 -18.38 -20.22 -14.23
N SER A 235 -18.39 -21.41 -14.82
CA SER A 235 -19.52 -21.91 -15.61
C SER A 235 -19.78 -23.37 -15.25
N GLN A 236 -21.05 -23.71 -15.02
CA GLN A 236 -21.48 -25.08 -14.80
C GLN A 236 -21.54 -25.91 -16.11
N TYR A 237 -21.32 -25.27 -17.27
CA TYR A 237 -21.45 -25.88 -18.59
C TYR A 237 -20.13 -26.39 -19.19
N PHE A 238 -19.01 -26.27 -18.47
CA PHE A 238 -17.73 -26.84 -18.85
C PHE A 238 -17.41 -28.06 -17.96
N PRO A 239 -17.22 -29.26 -18.53
CA PRO A 239 -16.84 -30.44 -17.76
C PRO A 239 -15.39 -30.32 -17.26
N TYR A 240 -15.16 -30.74 -16.02
CA TYR A 240 -13.85 -30.90 -15.39
C TYR A 240 -13.04 -32.03 -16.01
#